data_AF-A0A949XWL5-F1
#
_entry.id   AF-A0A949XWL5-F1
#
_cell.length_a   1.000
_cell.length_b   1.000
_cell.length_c   1.000
_cell.angle_alpha   90.00
_cell.angle_beta   90.00
_cell.angle_gamma   90.00
#
_symmetry.space_group_name_H-M   'P 1'
#
loop_
_entity.id
_entity.type
_entity.pdbx_description
1 polymer ?
#
loop_
_entity_poly.entity_id
_entity_poly.type
_entity_poly.pdbx_seq_one_letter_code
_entity_poly.pdbx_strand_id
1 'polypeptide(L)' 'EATYALVGKDLGKTESAIRADAFRLRKRFRALIYEEIARTVADPSQVDEEINALFLTLSS' A
#
# COMPACT_ATOMS: atom_id res chain seq x y z
N GLU A 1 -10.85 13.65 -0.16
CA GLU A 1 -10.63 12.35 -0.83
C GLU A 1 -10.69 12.56 -2.34
N ALA A 2 -9.60 12.30 -3.09
CA ALA A 2 -9.64 12.39 -4.55
C ALA A 2 -10.28 11.11 -5.08
N THR A 3 -11.44 11.21 -5.71
CA THR A 3 -12.11 10.05 -6.30
C THR A 3 -11.29 9.52 -7.47
N TYR A 4 -11.31 8.20 -7.71
CA TYR A 4 -10.60 7.61 -8.86
C TYR A 4 -11.01 8.22 -10.20
N ALA A 5 -12.22 8.78 -10.30
CA ALA A 5 -12.70 9.49 -11.48
C ALA A 5 -11.94 10.81 -11.73
N LEU A 6 -11.63 11.58 -10.67
CA LEU A 6 -10.83 12.81 -10.78
C LEU A 6 -9.40 12.49 -11.22
N VAL A 7 -8.79 11.49 -10.58
CA VAL A 7 -7.45 11.01 -10.97
C VAL A 7 -7.43 10.48 -12.40
N GLY A 8 -8.50 9.80 -12.82
CA GLY A 8 -8.66 9.33 -14.20
C GLY A 8 -8.68 10.49 -15.18
N LYS A 9 -9.45 11.54 -14.90
CA LYS A 9 -9.48 12.75 -15.74
C LYS A 9 -8.10 13.38 -15.87
N ASP A 10 -7.38 13.56 -14.76
CA ASP A 10 -6.07 14.20 -14.75
C ASP A 10 -5.00 13.39 -15.51
N LEU A 11 -5.13 12.06 -15.49
CA LEU A 11 -4.20 11.13 -16.14
C LEU A 11 -4.65 10.66 -17.53
N GLY A 12 -5.78 11.15 -18.05
CA GLY A 12 -6.34 10.71 -19.34
C GLY A 12 -6.76 9.22 -19.35
N LYS A 13 -7.16 8.68 -18.20
CA LYS A 13 -7.56 7.28 -18.00
C LYS A 13 -8.99 7.16 -17.49
N THR A 14 -9.60 5.99 -17.72
CA THR A 14 -10.91 5.67 -17.13
C THR A 14 -10.79 5.41 -15.63
N GLU A 15 -11.87 5.63 -14.89
CA GLU A 15 -11.94 5.28 -13.46
C GLU A 15 -11.59 3.80 -13.21
N SER A 16 -12.06 2.90 -14.08
CA SER A 16 -11.78 1.46 -13.98
C SER A 16 -10.28 1.15 -14.16
N ALA A 17 -9.59 1.86 -15.06
CA ALA A 17 -8.15 1.74 -15.23
C ALA A 17 -7.40 2.23 -13.99
N ILE A 18 -7.80 3.37 -13.41
CA ILE A 18 -7.22 3.88 -12.16
C ILE A 18 -7.45 2.91 -11.00
N ARG A 19 -8.65 2.32 -10.87
CA ARG A 19 -8.94 1.31 -9.84
C ARG A 19 -8.00 0.11 -9.97
N ALA A 20 -7.76 -0.37 -11.18
CA ALA A 20 -6.84 -1.48 -11.45
C ALA A 20 -5.37 -1.11 -11.16
N ASP A 21 -4.94 0.10 -11.56
CA ASP A 21 -3.61 0.64 -11.24
C ASP A 21 -3.40 0.74 -9.72
N ALA A 22 -4.37 1.33 -9.00
CA ALA A 22 -4.32 1.47 -7.56
C ALA A 22 -4.31 0.12 -6.84
N PHE A 23 -5.06 -0.87 -7.33
CA PHE A 23 -5.02 -2.24 -6.80
C PHE A 23 -3.62 -2.87 -6.95
N ARG A 24 -3.01 -2.77 -8.15
CA ARG A 24 -1.65 -3.25 -8.39
C ARG A 24 -0.63 -2.56 -7.51
N LEU A 25 -0.74 -1.23 -7.39
CA LEU A 25 0.13 -0.42 -6.55
C LEU A 25 0.06 -0.88 -5.10
N ARG A 26 -1.15 -1.01 -4.53
CA ARG A 26 -1.34 -1.50 -3.15
C ARG A 26 -0.77 -2.90 -2.94
N LYS A 27 -0.98 -3.81 -3.89
CA LYS A 27 -0.44 -5.18 -3.81
C LYS A 27 1.08 -5.17 -3.77
N ARG A 28 1.72 -4.43 -4.68
CA ARG A 28 3.18 -4.32 -4.74
C ARG A 28 3.75 -3.64 -3.49
N PHE A 29 3.11 -2.55 -3.06
CA PHE A 29 3.53 -1.81 -1.86
C PHE A 29 3.51 -2.72 -0.62
N ARG A 30 2.42 -3.48 -0.41
CA ARG A 30 2.33 -4.43 0.72
C ARG A 30 3.44 -5.49 0.68
N ALA A 31 3.76 -6.02 -0.50
CA ALA A 31 4.83 -7.00 -0.64
C ALA A 31 6.19 -6.41 -0.27
N LEU A 32 6.51 -5.22 -0.75
CA LEU A 32 7.78 -4.54 -0.46
C LEU A 32 7.92 -4.19 1.02
N ILE A 33 6.84 -3.68 1.65
CA ILE A 33 6.84 -3.38 3.08
C ILE A 33 7.03 -4.65 3.92
N TYR A 34 6.35 -5.73 3.57
CA TYR A 34 6.52 -7.01 4.25
C TYR A 34 7.98 -7.51 4.15
N GLU A 35 8.55 -7.44 2.94
CA GLU A 35 9.93 -7.86 2.68
C GLU A 35 10.95 -7.03 3.46
N GLU A 36 10.75 -5.70 3.53
CA GLU A 36 11.64 -4.82 4.28
C GLU A 36 11.55 -5.08 5.78
N ILE A 37 10.34 -5.19 6.33
CA ILE A 37 10.14 -5.46 7.76
C ILE A 37 10.75 -6.82 8.13
N ALA A 38 10.55 -7.85 7.30
CA ALA A 38 11.14 -9.17 7.51
C ALA A 38 12.68 -9.15 7.53
N ARG A 39 13.33 -8.19 6.87
CA ARG A 39 14.78 -7.99 6.95
C ARG A 39 15.23 -7.27 8.21
N THR A 40 14.38 -6.46 8.81
CA THR A 40 14.75 -5.58 9.94
C THR A 40 14.41 -6.16 11.31
N VAL A 41 13.42 -7.05 11.40
CA VAL A 41 13.04 -7.68 12.66
C VAL A 41 14.13 -8.62 13.19
N ALA A 42 14.25 -8.68 14.52
CA ALA A 42 15.18 -9.60 15.17
C ALA A 42 14.69 -11.06 15.09
N ASP A 43 13.37 -11.26 15.10
CA ASP A 43 12.72 -12.56 14.93
C ASP A 43 11.66 -12.49 13.80
N PRO A 44 11.70 -13.40 12.81
CA PRO A 44 10.69 -13.47 11.74
C PRO A 44 9.23 -13.57 12.22
N SER A 45 8.97 -14.05 13.44
CA SER A 45 7.63 -14.10 14.01
C SER A 45 7.03 -12.71 14.31
N GLN A 46 7.86 -11.67 14.38
CA GLN A 46 7.46 -10.29 14.70
C GLN A 46 6.94 -9.50 13.49
N VAL A 47 7.03 -10.04 12.27
CA VAL A 47 6.71 -9.30 11.05
C VAL A 47 5.29 -8.76 11.05
N ASP A 48 4.31 -9.58 11.44
CA ASP A 48 2.91 -9.16 11.45
C ASP A 48 2.63 -8.10 12.53
N GLU A 49 3.32 -8.18 13.68
CA GLU A 49 3.23 -7.19 14.75
C GLU A 49 3.77 -5.83 14.28
N GLU A 50 4.96 -5.81 13.69
CA GLU A 50 5.61 -4.59 13.20
C GLU A 50 4.84 -3.94 12.05
N ILE A 51 4.25 -4.75 11.14
CA ILE A 51 3.36 -4.23 10.09
C ILE A 51 2.18 -3.47 10.70
N ASN A 52 1.54 -4.04 11.74
CA ASN A 52 0.41 -3.39 12.39
C ASN A 52 0.83 -2.11 13.11
N ALA A 53 1.95 -2.14 13.85
CA ALA A 53 2.50 -0.98 14.54
C ALA A 53 2.82 0.17 13.57
N LEU A 54 3.43 -0.14 12.42
CA LEU A 54 3.70 0.83 11.36
C LEU A 54 2.42 1.50 10.86
N PHE A 55 1.39 0.70 10.52
CA PHE A 55 0.13 1.26 10.01
C PHE A 55 -0.64 2.06 11.05
N LEU A 56 -0.64 1.64 12.31
CA LEU A 56 -1.23 2.40 13.41
C LEU A 56 -0.57 3.79 13.51
N THR A 57 0.76 3.83 13.48
CA THR A 57 1.54 5.08 13.57
C THR A 57 1.30 6.02 12.39
N LEU A 58 1.13 5.51 11.17
CA LEU A 58 0.87 6.31 9.98
C LEU A 58 -0.59 6.79 9.85
N SER A 59 -1.51 6.22 10.64
CA SER A 59 -2.94 6.56 10.61
C SER A 59 -3.35 7.58 11.68
N SER A 60 -2.44 7.92 12.60
CA SER A 60 -2.60 8.97 13.60
C SER A 60 -2.29 10.36 13.04
#